data_AF-A0A2V6CY68-F1
#
_entry.id   AF-A0A2V6CY68-F1
#
_cell.length_a   1.000
_cell.length_b   1.000
_cell.length_c   1.000
_cell.angle_alpha   90.00
_cell.angle_beta   90.00
_cell.angle_gamma   90.00
#
_symmetry.space_group_name_H-M   'P 1'
#
loop_
_entity.id
_entity.type
_entity.pdbx_description
1 polymer ?
#
loop_
_entity_poly.entity_id
_entity_poly.type
_entity_poly.pdbx_seq_one_letter_code
_entity_poly.pdbx_strand_id
1 'polypeptide(L)' 'MLNEAFDTFSRTVETGDREPTKPQLDVFTSLSGRLDEQLKKWNAIKQDDLPKVSDLIKQADLPAIMIKEKKGE' A
#
# COMPACT_ATOMS: atom_id res chain seq x y z
N MET A 1 5.94 9.42 -8.13
CA MET A 1 5.48 8.37 -7.17
C MET A 1 4.67 7.31 -7.93
N LEU A 2 4.43 6.12 -7.38
CA LEU A 2 3.75 5.03 -8.11
C LEU A 2 2.32 5.41 -8.54
N ASN A 3 1.57 6.09 -7.67
CA ASN A 3 0.22 6.57 -7.97
C ASN A 3 0.21 7.55 -9.17
N GLU A 4 1.09 8.54 -9.17
CA GLU A 4 1.22 9.50 -10.29
C GLU A 4 1.57 8.82 -11.62
N ALA A 5 2.39 7.76 -11.57
CA ALA A 5 2.76 7.01 -12.76
C ALA A 5 1.58 6.20 -13.31
N PHE A 6 0.75 5.63 -12.43
CA PHE A 6 -0.49 4.97 -12.85
C PHE A 6 -1.53 5.97 -13.36
N ASP A 7 -1.70 7.15 -12.75
CA ASP A 7 -2.59 8.21 -13.25
C ASP A 7 -2.17 8.66 -14.66
N THR A 8 -0.87 8.89 -14.86
CA THR A 8 -0.34 9.28 -16.17
C THR A 8 -0.58 8.17 -17.20
N PHE A 9 -0.36 6.91 -16.82
CA PHE A 9 -0.57 5.77 -17.71
C PHE A 9 -2.05 5.55 -18.04
N SER A 10 -2.97 5.74 -17.09
CA SER A 10 -4.41 5.58 -17.34
C SER A 10 -4.91 6.57 -18.40
N ARG A 11 -4.48 7.84 -18.33
CA ARG A 11 -4.79 8.86 -19.35
C ARG A 11 -4.29 8.46 -20.75
N THR A 12 -3.15 7.78 -20.81
CA THR A 12 -2.58 7.29 -22.08
C THR A 12 -3.44 6.18 -22.69
N VAL A 13 -4.04 5.33 -21.85
CA VAL A 13 -4.99 4.29 -22.29
C VAL A 13 -6.34 4.90 -22.68
N GLU A 14 -6.84 5.86 -21.89
CA GLU A 14 -8.14 6.52 -22.09
C GLU A 14 -8.22 7.33 -23.39
N THR A 15 -7.10 7.87 -23.85
CA THR A 15 -7.02 8.68 -25.08
C THR A 15 -6.72 7.86 -26.34
N GLY A 16 -6.56 6.54 -26.20
CA GLY A 16 -6.23 5.65 -27.31
C GLY A 16 -7.47 5.10 -28.04
N ASP A 17 -7.60 5.41 -29.33
CA ASP A 17 -8.64 4.82 -30.21
C ASP A 17 -8.23 3.47 -30.83
N ARG A 18 -7.12 2.87 -30.38
CA ARG A 18 -6.55 1.64 -30.92
C ARG A 18 -6.04 0.73 -29.81
N GLU A 19 -5.74 -0.52 -30.17
CA GLU A 19 -5.16 -1.50 -29.27
C GLU A 19 -3.84 -1.00 -28.63
N PRO A 20 -3.52 -1.45 -27.39
CA PRO A 20 -2.28 -1.08 -26.72
C PRO A 20 -1.04 -1.46 -27.53
N THR A 21 -0.14 -0.50 -27.68
CA THR A 21 1.17 -0.73 -28.30
C THR A 21 2.09 -1.53 -27.38
N LYS A 22 3.10 -2.20 -27.95
CA LYS A 22 4.11 -2.93 -27.16
C LYS A 22 4.75 -2.08 -26.05
N PRO A 23 5.18 -0.83 -26.30
CA PRO A 23 5.69 0.02 -25.22
C PRO A 23 4.68 0.29 -24.10
N GLN A 24 3.39 0.43 -24.41
CA GLN A 24 2.36 0.62 -23.38
C GLN A 24 2.19 -0.65 -22.53
N LEU A 25 2.25 -1.83 -23.13
CA LEU A 25 2.23 -3.11 -22.40
C LEU A 25 3.47 -3.30 -21.51
N ASP A 26 4.64 -2.88 -21.99
CA ASP A 26 5.88 -2.94 -21.22
C ASP A 26 5.82 -1.99 -20.00
N VAL A 27 5.27 -0.78 -20.17
CA VAL A 27 5.00 0.16 -19.06
C VAL A 27 4.02 -0.43 -18.06
N PHE A 28 2.90 -1.01 -18.52
CA PHE A 28 1.94 -1.68 -17.66
C PHE A 28 2.57 -2.80 -16.82
N THR A 29 3.39 -3.64 -17.45
CA THR A 29 4.08 -4.75 -16.79
C THR A 29 5.02 -4.24 -15.69
N SER A 30 5.79 -3.18 -15.98
CA SER A 30 6.69 -2.55 -15.02
C SER A 30 5.94 -1.94 -13.84
N LEU A 31 4.86 -1.17 -14.09
CA LEU A 31 4.07 -0.55 -13.03
C LEU A 31 3.35 -1.60 -12.17
N SER A 32 2.79 -2.64 -12.79
CA SER A 32 2.10 -3.74 -12.08
C SER A 32 3.07 -4.52 -11.20
N GLY A 33 4.27 -4.87 -11.69
CA GLY A 33 5.28 -5.55 -10.89
C GLY A 33 5.70 -4.74 -9.66
N ARG A 34 5.86 -3.42 -9.82
CA ARG A 34 6.16 -2.52 -8.68
C ARG A 34 5.01 -2.44 -7.69
N LEU A 35 3.75 -2.46 -8.14
CA LEU A 35 2.58 -2.51 -7.27
C LEU A 35 2.55 -3.82 -6.47
N ASP A 36 2.79 -4.95 -7.12
CA ASP A 36 2.82 -6.27 -6.48
C ASP A 36 3.87 -6.32 -5.37
N GLU A 37 5.05 -5.73 -5.58
CA GLU A 37 6.06 -5.62 -4.53
C GLU A 37 5.58 -4.81 -3.32
N GLN A 38 4.88 -3.70 -3.53
CA GLN A 38 4.33 -2.91 -2.42
C GLN A 38 3.23 -3.67 -1.68
N LEU A 39 2.36 -4.37 -2.42
CA LEU A 39 1.30 -5.19 -1.83
C LEU A 39 1.85 -6.36 -1.03
N LYS A 40 2.92 -7.01 -1.51
CA LYS A 40 3.64 -8.06 -0.76
C LYS A 40 4.18 -7.53 0.56
N LYS A 41 4.86 -6.37 0.55
CA LYS A 41 5.37 -5.73 1.77
C LYS A 41 4.24 -5.37 2.74
N TRP A 42 3.15 -4.82 2.22
CA TRP A 42 1.99 -4.47 3.03
C TRP A 42 1.34 -5.70 3.69
N ASN A 43 1.22 -6.80 2.95
CA ASN A 43 0.70 -8.05 3.48
C ASN A 43 1.62 -8.62 4.58
N ALA A 44 2.93 -8.59 4.39
CA ALA A 44 3.88 -9.00 5.43
C ALA A 44 3.75 -8.16 6.71
N ILE A 45 3.61 -6.83 6.58
CA ILE A 45 3.37 -5.95 7.73
C ILE A 45 2.11 -6.36 8.50
N LYS A 46 1.02 -6.64 7.79
CA LYS A 46 -0.25 -7.02 8.41
C LYS A 46 -0.23 -8.40 9.07
N GLN A 47 0.37 -9.37 8.39
CA GLN A 47 0.30 -10.77 8.78
C GLN A 47 1.37 -11.15 9.80
N ASP A 48 2.54 -10.51 9.73
CA ASP A 48 3.69 -10.87 10.55
C ASP A 48 4.05 -9.77 11.53
N ASP A 49 4.34 -8.56 11.03
CA ASP A 49 4.97 -7.53 11.86
C ASP A 49 4.00 -6.97 12.91
N LEU A 50 2.74 -6.74 12.52
CA LEU A 50 1.72 -6.20 13.43
C LEU A 50 1.40 -7.17 14.58
N PRO A 51 1.16 -8.47 14.36
CA PRO A 51 1.03 -9.44 15.45
C PRO A 51 2.28 -9.53 16.33
N LYS A 52 3.49 -9.55 15.74
CA LYS A 52 4.75 -9.58 16.51
C LYS A 52 4.86 -8.39 17.45
N VAL A 53 4.57 -7.17 16.97
CA VAL A 53 4.57 -5.97 17.82
C VAL A 53 3.52 -6.08 18.92
N SER A 54 2.31 -6.56 18.61
CA SER A 54 1.26 -6.77 19.62
C SER A 54 1.71 -7.74 20.72
N ASP A 55 2.38 -8.83 20.36
CA ASP A 55 2.86 -9.82 21.33
C ASP A 55 4.04 -9.30 22.15
N LEU A 56 4.95 -8.53 21.55
CA LEU A 56 6.03 -7.86 22.28
C LEU A 56 5.48 -6.86 23.31
N ILE A 57 4.42 -6.10 22.96
CA ILE A 57 3.76 -5.19 23.90
C ILE A 57 3.17 -5.95 25.09
N LYS A 58 2.51 -7.11 24.84
CA LYS A 58 1.98 -7.97 25.92
C LYS A 58 3.10 -8.54 26.80
N GLN A 59 4.19 -8.99 26.19
CA GLN A 59 5.34 -9.57 26.92
C GLN A 59 6.07 -8.55 27.78
N ALA A 60 6.13 -7.30 27.33
CA ALA A 60 6.78 -6.22 28.06
C ALA A 60 5.95 -5.69 29.24
N ASP A 61 4.75 -6.24 29.49
CA ASP A 61 3.81 -5.84 30.55
C ASP A 61 3.65 -4.32 30.64
N LEU A 62 3.58 -3.68 29.46
CA LEU A 62 3.56 -2.22 29.38
C LEU A 62 2.24 -1.71 29.98
N PRO A 63 2.30 -0.70 30.88
CA PRO A 63 1.09 -0.13 31.47
C PRO A 63 0.19 0.42 30.36
N ALA A 64 -1.09 0.04 30.41
CA ALA A 64 -2.07 0.50 29.42
C ALA A 64 -2.16 2.02 29.43
N ILE A 65 -1.94 2.66 28.28
CA ILE A 65 -2.17 4.09 28.11
C ILE A 65 -3.67 4.31 28.04
N MET A 66 -4.27 4.64 29.19
CA MET A 66 -5.68 5.04 29.28
C MET A 66 -5.84 6.43 28.68
N ILE A 67 -6.38 6.51 27.45
CA ILE A 67 -6.80 7.78 26.88
C ILE A 67 -8.02 8.25 27.68
N LYS A 68 -7.83 9.27 28.53
CA LYS A 68 -8.97 9.95 29.16
C LYS A 68 -9.76 10.60 28.04
N GLU A 69 -10.99 10.14 27.79
CA GLU A 69 -11.93 10.89 26.97
C GLU A 69 -12.00 12.31 27.52
N LYS A 70 -11.73 13.30 26.66
CA LYS A 70 -11.95 14.69 26.99
C LYS A 70 -13.45 14.83 27.19
N LYS A 71 -13.92 14.89 28.44
CA LYS A 71 -15.29 15.33 28.74
C LYS A 71 -15.48 16.65 27.99
N GLY A 72 -16.40 16.66 27.04
CA GLY A 72 -16.76 17.85 26.30
C GLY A 72 -17.13 18.96 27.29
N GLU A 73 -16.55 20.13 27.09
CA GLU A 73 -17.08 21.39 27.58
C GLU A 73 -18.06 21.94 26.55
#